data_AF-A0A1B2EUL0-F1
#
_entry.id   AF-A0A1B2EUL0-F1
#
_cell.length_a   1.000
_cell.length_b   1.000
_cell.length_c   1.000
_cell.angle_alpha   90.00
_cell.angle_beta   90.00
_cell.angle_gamma   90.00
#
_symmetry.space_group_name_H-M   'P 1'
#
loop_
_entity.id
_entity.type
_entity.pdbx_description
1 polymer ?
#
loop_
_entity_poly.entity_id
_entity_poly.type
_entity_poly.pdbx_seq_one_letter_code
_entity_poly.pdbx_strand_id
1 'polypeptide(L)' 'MSKIPNRCEVLAKIDRDIAEGERHVAEQIALIKWMKGECLDTALARNLLCNLEQILEHWHAHRQLILEANPQIRAQNL' A
#
# COMPACT_ATOMS: atom_id res chain seq x y z
N MET A 1 18.39 16.42 17.61
CA MET A 1 17.08 17.06 17.29
C MET A 1 16.49 16.35 16.09
N SER A 2 15.46 15.53 16.27
CA SER A 2 14.78 14.85 15.16
C SER A 2 14.04 15.91 14.33
N LYS A 3 14.45 16.11 13.07
CA LYS A 3 13.67 16.95 12.15
C LYS A 3 12.37 16.22 11.89
N ILE A 4 11.25 16.83 12.26
CA ILE A 4 9.93 16.35 11.88
C ILE A 4 9.92 16.36 10.34
N PRO A 5 9.72 15.20 9.68
CA PRO A 5 9.70 15.16 8.22
C PRO A 5 8.59 16.07 7.71
N ASN A 6 8.87 16.84 6.66
CA ASN A 6 7.83 17.66 6.06
C ASN A 6 6.80 16.76 5.34
N ARG A 7 5.59 17.26 5.11
CA ARG A 7 4.50 16.50 4.50
C ARG A 7 4.87 15.86 3.15
N CYS A 8 5.67 16.54 2.33
CA CYS A 8 6.12 16.01 1.05
C CYS A 8 7.05 14.81 1.22
N GLU A 9 7.94 14.84 2.21
CA GLU A 9 8.81 13.70 2.56
C GLU A 9 8.01 12.51 3.07
N VAL A 10 6.98 12.76 3.89
CA VAL A 10 6.06 11.72 4.37
C VAL A 10 5.31 11.07 3.21
N LEU A 11 4.71 11.88 2.33
CA LEU A 11 4.01 11.38 1.15
C LEU A 11 4.94 10.61 0.23
N ALA A 12 6.14 11.13 -0.06
CA ALA A 12 7.10 10.43 -0.90
C ALA A 12 7.57 9.09 -0.30
N LYS A 13 7.64 8.98 1.03
CA LYS A 13 7.93 7.71 1.70
C LYS A 13 6.77 6.73 1.54
N ILE A 14 5.54 7.19 1.79
CA ILE A 14 4.33 6.37 1.62
C ILE A 14 4.20 5.87 0.19
N ASP A 15 4.47 6.72 -0.80
CA ASP A 15 4.44 6.34 -2.22
C ASP A 15 5.44 5.24 -2.56
N ARG A 16 6.66 5.31 -2.01
CA ARG A 16 7.67 4.25 -2.18
C ARG A 16 7.26 2.95 -1.52
N ASP A 17 6.75 3.03 -0.30
CA ASP A 17 6.35 1.86 0.48
C ASP A 17 5.13 1.16 -0.18
N ILE A 18 4.17 1.93 -0.72
CA ILE A 18 3.06 1.41 -1.54
C ILE A 18 3.59 0.71 -2.79
N ALA A 19 4.48 1.35 -3.55
CA ALA A 19 5.02 0.76 -4.77
C ALA A 19 5.79 -0.54 -4.51
N GLU A 20 6.47 -0.65 -3.38
CA GLU A 20 7.10 -1.89 -2.94
C GLU A 20 6.06 -2.95 -2.55
N GLY A 21 5.01 -2.57 -1.84
CA GLY A 21 3.89 -3.46 -1.51
C GLY A 21 3.18 -4.01 -2.76
N GLU A 22 2.91 -3.14 -3.75
CA GLU A 22 2.35 -3.52 -5.05
C GLU A 22 3.22 -4.53 -5.80
N ARG A 23 4.56 -4.35 -5.77
CA ARG A 23 5.51 -5.32 -6.34
C ARG A 23 5.39 -6.67 -5.66
N HIS A 24 5.41 -6.72 -4.33
CA HIS A 24 5.30 -7.98 -3.59
C HIS A 24 3.96 -8.70 -3.83
N VAL A 25 2.85 -7.96 -3.94
CA VAL A 25 1.55 -8.53 -4.33
C VAL A 25 1.63 -9.18 -5.71
N ALA A 26 2.23 -8.50 -6.69
CA ALA A 26 2.38 -9.03 -8.04
C ALA A 26 3.27 -10.30 -8.08
N GLU A 27 4.36 -10.31 -7.33
CA GLU A 27 5.24 -11.47 -7.17
C GLU A 27 4.51 -12.65 -6.52
N GLN A 28 3.74 -12.40 -5.47
CA GLN A 28 2.95 -13.43 -4.78
C GLN A 28 1.87 -14.03 -5.69
N ILE A 29 1.22 -13.19 -6.52
CA ILE A 29 0.27 -13.66 -7.55
C ILE A 29 0.98 -14.57 -8.56
N ALA A 30 2.18 -14.19 -9.02
CA ALA A 30 2.97 -15.00 -9.95
C ALA A 30 3.36 -16.35 -9.33
N LEU A 31 3.81 -16.34 -8.07
CA LEU A 31 4.12 -17.55 -7.31
C LEU A 31 2.91 -18.48 -7.20
N ILE A 32 1.73 -17.96 -6.81
CA ILE A 32 0.51 -18.77 -6.71
C ILE A 32 0.12 -19.38 -8.07
N LYS A 33 0.27 -18.63 -9.17
CA LYS A 33 0.00 -19.16 -10.52
C LYS A 33 0.94 -20.31 -10.86
N TRP A 34 2.23 -20.16 -10.58
CA TRP A 34 3.21 -21.22 -10.78
C TRP A 34 2.90 -22.45 -9.91
N MET A 35 2.64 -22.27 -8.61
CA MET A 35 2.30 -23.36 -7.69
C MET A 35 1.05 -24.14 -8.15
N LYS A 36 0.04 -23.45 -8.68
CA LYS A 36 -1.14 -24.09 -9.27
C LYS A 36 -0.79 -24.93 -10.50
N GLY A 37 0.11 -24.46 -11.35
CA GLY A 37 0.60 -25.20 -12.51
C GLY A 37 1.34 -26.49 -12.12
N GLU A 38 2.05 -26.45 -10.99
CA GLU A 38 2.78 -27.59 -10.42
C GLU A 38 1.94 -28.48 -9.48
N CYS A 39 0.62 -28.26 -9.41
CA CYS A 39 -0.29 -28.99 -8.51
C CYS A 39 0.11 -28.93 -7.01
N LEU A 40 0.80 -27.86 -6.60
CA LEU A 40 1.21 -27.63 -5.21
C LEU A 40 0.06 -27.02 -4.40
N ASP A 41 0.07 -27.25 -3.08
CA ASP A 41 -0.87 -26.59 -2.17
C ASP A 41 -0.60 -25.08 -2.13
N THR A 42 -1.65 -24.29 -2.35
CA THR A 42 -1.59 -22.82 -2.40
C THR A 42 -2.28 -22.14 -1.23
N ALA A 43 -2.81 -22.88 -0.24
CA ALA A 43 -3.60 -22.33 0.85
C ALA A 43 -2.84 -21.22 1.61
N LEU A 44 -1.61 -21.50 2.05
CA LEU A 44 -0.80 -20.53 2.77
C LEU A 44 -0.41 -19.33 1.89
N ALA A 45 -0.04 -19.58 0.64
CA ALA A 45 0.35 -18.53 -0.30
C ALA A 45 -0.82 -17.57 -0.59
N ARG A 46 -2.05 -18.08 -0.68
CA ARG A 46 -3.26 -17.26 -0.84
C ARG A 46 -3.61 -16.46 0.41
N ASN A 47 -3.42 -17.03 1.59
CA ASN A 47 -3.61 -16.30 2.84
C ASN A 47 -2.61 -15.14 2.96
N LEU A 48 -1.36 -15.38 2.58
CA LEU A 48 -0.35 -14.33 2.54
C LEU A 48 -0.73 -13.23 1.54
N LEU A 49 -1.20 -13.59 0.34
CA LEU A 49 -1.67 -12.61 -0.65
C LEU A 49 -2.79 -11.73 -0.08
N CYS A 50 -3.81 -12.34 0.55
CA CYS A 50 -4.92 -11.62 1.15
C CYS A 50 -4.44 -10.61 2.21
N ASN A 51 -3.49 -11.01 3.06
CA ASN A 51 -2.92 -10.12 4.07
C ASN A 51 -2.14 -8.96 3.43
N LEU A 52 -1.37 -9.22 2.36
CA LEU A 52 -0.64 -8.17 1.64
C LEU A 52 -1.60 -7.17 0.99
N GLU A 53 -2.68 -7.64 0.38
CA GLU A 53 -3.73 -6.80 -0.22
C GLU A 53 -4.41 -5.92 0.84
N GLN A 54 -4.76 -6.47 2.01
CA GLN A 54 -5.36 -5.71 3.11
C GLN A 54 -4.42 -4.65 3.68
N ILE A 55 -3.14 -4.98 3.83
CA ILE A 55 -2.13 -4.00 4.24
C ILE A 55 -2.05 -2.90 3.18
N LEU A 56 -1.95 -3.25 1.91
CA LEU A 56 -1.82 -2.25 0.84
C LEU A 56 -3.03 -1.31 0.78
N GLU A 57 -4.24 -1.83 0.97
CA GLU A 57 -5.46 -1.02 1.09
C GLU A 57 -5.37 -0.02 2.25
N HIS A 58 -4.89 -0.46 3.42
CA HIS A 58 -4.67 0.43 4.56
C HIS A 58 -3.66 1.56 4.25
N TRP A 59 -2.60 1.25 3.51
CA TRP A 59 -1.60 2.24 3.12
C TRP A 59 -2.15 3.25 2.10
N HIS A 60 -2.95 2.80 1.13
CA HIS A 60 -3.66 3.71 0.21
C HIS A 60 -4.62 4.63 0.96
N ALA A 61 -5.39 4.10 1.92
CA ALA A 61 -6.27 4.90 2.76
C ALA A 61 -5.48 5.92 3.60
N HIS A 62 -4.37 5.50 4.21
CA HIS A 62 -3.51 6.39 5.00
C HIS A 62 -2.91 7.53 4.15
N ARG A 63 -2.45 7.21 2.93
CA ARG A 63 -1.98 8.19 1.95
C ARG A 63 -3.06 9.23 1.66
N GLN A 64 -4.29 8.78 1.41
CA GLN A 64 -5.42 9.65 1.09
C GLN A 64 -5.73 10.61 2.24
N LEU A 65 -5.72 10.14 3.48
CA LEU A 65 -5.91 11.00 4.66
C LEU A 65 -4.87 12.11 4.76
N ILE A 66 -3.60 11.83 4.44
CA ILE A 66 -2.52 12.83 4.46
C ILE A 66 -2.65 13.84 3.31
N LEU A 67 -3.22 13.42 2.18
CA LEU A 67 -3.58 14.33 1.09
C LEU A 67 -4.75 15.24 1.47
N GLU A 68 -5.77 14.68 2.10
CA GLU A 68 -7.02 15.35 2.47
C GLU A 68 -6.90 16.25 3.71
N ALA A 69 -5.89 16.07 4.56
CA ALA A 69 -5.63 16.90 5.75
C ALA A 69 -5.25 18.37 5.44
N ASN A 70 -5.68 18.94 4.30
CA ASN A 70 -5.57 20.35 3.94
C ASN A 70 -6.39 21.26 4.88
N PRO A 71 -5.77 22.23 5.59
CA PRO A 71 -6.51 23.28 6.30
C PRO A 71 -7.10 24.37 5.37
N GLN A 72 -6.82 24.35 4.06
CA GLN A 72 -7.09 25.47 3.15
C GLN A 72 -8.17 25.27 2.06
N ILE A 73 -8.99 24.21 2.12
CA ILE A 73 -10.18 24.11 1.24
C ILE A 73 -11.45 24.00 2.08
N ARG A 74 -11.70 25.04 2.87
CA ARG A 74 -13.03 25.35 3.42
C ARG A 74 -13.40 26.83 3.31
N ALA A 75 -12.61 27.62 2.58
CA ALA A 75 -12.84 29.04 2.35
C ALA A 75 -12.74 29.36 0.86
N GLN A 76 -13.71 28.89 0.07
CA GLN A 76 -14.03 29.42 -1.27
C GLN A 76 -15.27 28.74 -1.88
N ASN A 77 -16.31 28.49 -1.08
CA ASN A 77 -17.65 28.19 -1.58
C ASN A 77 -18.65 28.41 -0.43
N LEU A 78 -18.91 29.69 -0.14
CA LEU A 78 -20.16 30.23 0.40
C LEU A 78 -20.08 31.76 0.35
#